data_AF-A0A946PJJ1-F1
#
_entry.id   AF-A0A946PJJ1-F1
#
_cell.length_a   1.000
_cell.length_b   1.000
_cell.length_c   1.000
_cell.angle_alpha   90.00
_cell.angle_beta   90.00
_cell.angle_gamma   90.00
#
_symmetry.space_group_name_H-M   'P 1'
#
loop_
_entity.id
_entity.type
_entity.pdbx_description
1 polymer ?
#
loop_
_entity_poly.entity_id
_entity_poly.type
_entity_poly.pdbx_seq_one_letter_code
_entity_poly.pdbx_strand_id
1 'polypeptide(L)'
;KDLENFKQLESSQKEQKNTKQDKSDVQLSYAEQKAHQKKIKKLQNRVSKLEKEIETLDKFQKQIDADLAIPEKFTELSQKDGFFAEYEKNQQKLQELEAEWELAAVQLEAIK
;
A
#
# COMPACT_ATOMS: atom_id res chain seq x y z
N LYS A 1 -44.44 -38.55 34.13
CA LYS A 1 -44.55 -37.79 32.86
C LYS A 1 -43.24 -37.00 32.66
N ASP A 2 -42.09 -37.64 32.92
CA ASP A 2 -40.84 -36.91 33.27
C ASP A 2 -39.69 -37.19 32.29
N LEU A 3 -39.88 -38.11 31.35
CA LEU A 3 -38.90 -38.44 30.31
C LEU A 3 -38.90 -37.42 29.15
N GLU A 4 -40.01 -36.71 28.92
CA GLU A 4 -40.11 -35.67 27.90
C GLU A 4 -39.32 -34.41 28.28
N ASN A 5 -39.25 -34.10 29.58
CA ASN A 5 -38.53 -32.92 30.08
C ASN A 5 -37.00 -33.07 29.92
N PHE A 6 -36.48 -34.29 30.11
CA PHE A 6 -35.04 -34.56 29.96
C PHE A 6 -34.56 -34.45 28.51
N LYS A 7 -35.36 -34.89 27.53
CA LYS A 7 -35.05 -34.74 26.09
C LYS A 7 -35.03 -33.28 25.64
N GLN A 8 -35.91 -32.45 26.20
CA GLN A 8 -36.02 -31.02 25.86
C GLN A 8 -34.85 -30.19 26.43
N LEU A 9 -34.29 -30.62 27.57
CA LEU A 9 -33.08 -30.04 28.17
C LEU A 9 -31.81 -30.38 27.36
N GLU A 10 -31.69 -31.60 26.83
CA GLU A 10 -30.57 -31.97 25.95
C GLU A 10 -30.58 -31.23 24.61
N SER A 11 -31.76 -31.03 24.00
CA SER A 11 -31.87 -30.28 22.73
C SER A 11 -31.55 -28.79 22.90
N SER A 12 -32.01 -28.19 24.00
CA SER A 12 -31.74 -26.78 24.32
C SER A 12 -30.24 -26.50 24.57
N GLN A 13 -29.51 -27.45 25.15
CA GLN A 13 -28.04 -27.32 25.30
C GLN A 13 -27.28 -27.47 23.98
N LYS A 14 -27.79 -28.29 23.03
CA LYS A 14 -27.20 -28.40 21.68
C LYS A 14 -27.38 -27.13 20.85
N GLU A 15 -28.53 -26.46 20.94
CA GLU A 15 -28.78 -25.19 20.25
C GLU A 15 -27.96 -24.02 20.82
N GLN A 16 -27.70 -24.02 22.13
CA GLN A 16 -26.81 -23.02 22.77
C GLN A 16 -25.32 -23.22 22.45
N LYS A 17 -24.90 -24.42 22.03
CA LYS A 17 -23.51 -24.71 21.65
C LYS A 17 -23.21 -24.26 20.21
N ASN A 18 -24.17 -24.37 19.30
CA ASN A 18 -24.01 -23.91 17.91
C ASN A 18 -23.96 -22.38 17.77
N THR A 19 -24.69 -21.63 18.59
CA THR A 19 -24.74 -20.15 18.51
C THR A 19 -23.50 -19.43 19.06
N LYS A 20 -22.69 -20.09 19.91
CA LYS A 20 -21.41 -19.52 20.39
C LYS A 20 -20.29 -19.64 19.37
N GLN A 21 -20.30 -20.71 18.58
CA GLN A 21 -19.31 -20.96 17.53
C GLN A 21 -19.55 -20.04 16.33
N ASP A 22 -20.82 -19.79 15.98
CA ASP A 22 -21.23 -18.87 14.92
C ASP A 22 -20.81 -17.40 15.19
N LYS A 23 -20.99 -16.91 16.43
CA LYS A 23 -20.56 -15.54 16.78
C LYS A 23 -19.04 -15.35 16.76
N SER A 24 -18.28 -16.38 17.09
CA SER A 24 -16.81 -16.31 17.09
C SER A 24 -16.26 -16.39 15.67
N ASP A 25 -16.86 -17.21 14.80
CA ASP A 25 -16.54 -17.26 13.37
C ASP A 25 -16.88 -15.94 12.64
N VAL A 26 -18.05 -15.36 12.92
CA VAL A 26 -18.44 -14.03 12.39
C VAL A 26 -17.54 -12.91 12.90
N GLN A 27 -17.11 -12.96 14.17
CA GLN A 27 -16.12 -12.00 14.71
C GLN A 27 -14.73 -12.17 14.09
N LEU A 28 -14.28 -13.40 13.86
CA LEU A 28 -13.03 -13.71 13.17
C LEU A 28 -13.09 -13.16 11.73
N SER A 29 -14.16 -13.46 11.00
CA SER A 29 -14.41 -12.95 9.65
C SER A 29 -14.41 -11.42 9.58
N TYR A 30 -15.05 -10.74 10.54
CA TYR A 30 -15.03 -9.28 10.60
C TYR A 30 -13.62 -8.72 10.88
N ALA A 31 -12.88 -9.35 11.79
CA ALA A 31 -11.50 -8.94 12.10
C ALA A 31 -10.57 -9.16 10.89
N GLU A 32 -10.75 -10.25 10.17
CA GLU A 32 -10.01 -10.59 8.94
C GLU A 32 -10.34 -9.60 7.81
N GLN A 33 -11.62 -9.31 7.57
CA GLN A 33 -12.05 -8.30 6.60
C GLN A 33 -11.49 -6.92 6.93
N LYS A 34 -11.52 -6.52 8.22
CA LYS A 34 -10.94 -5.25 8.66
C LYS A 34 -9.42 -5.21 8.47
N ALA A 35 -8.72 -6.30 8.76
CA ALA A 35 -7.29 -6.42 8.53
C ALA A 35 -6.96 -6.34 7.03
N HIS A 36 -7.77 -7.00 6.18
CA HIS A 36 -7.65 -6.96 4.73
C HIS A 36 -7.82 -5.55 4.18
N GLN A 37 -8.90 -4.86 4.55
CA GLN A 37 -9.14 -3.47 4.14
C GLN A 37 -8.04 -2.51 4.61
N LYS A 38 -7.47 -2.75 5.80
CA LYS A 38 -6.31 -1.97 6.28
C LYS A 38 -5.07 -2.18 5.40
N LYS A 39 -4.80 -3.41 4.96
CA LYS A 39 -3.69 -3.72 4.05
C LYS A 39 -3.88 -3.01 2.71
N ILE A 40 -5.08 -3.09 2.12
CA ILE A 40 -5.44 -2.37 0.88
C ILE A 40 -5.21 -0.87 1.05
N LYS A 41 -5.79 -0.25 2.08
CA LYS A 41 -5.62 1.20 2.32
C LYS A 41 -4.16 1.60 2.49
N LYS A 42 -3.36 0.78 3.18
CA LYS A 42 -1.92 1.04 3.37
C LYS A 42 -1.17 1.03 2.03
N LEU A 43 -1.43 0.04 1.18
CA LEU A 43 -0.82 -0.04 -0.15
C LEU A 43 -1.29 1.08 -1.07
N GLN A 44 -2.59 1.40 -1.10
CA GLN A 44 -3.12 2.54 -1.86
C GLN A 44 -2.44 3.85 -1.45
N ASN A 45 -2.33 4.11 -0.15
CA ASN A 45 -1.64 5.30 0.34
C ASN A 45 -0.16 5.31 -0.04
N ARG A 46 0.51 4.14 -0.06
CA ARG A 46 1.91 4.04 -0.48
C ARG A 46 2.07 4.35 -1.96
N VAL A 47 1.25 3.72 -2.81
CA VAL A 47 1.20 3.97 -4.26
C VAL A 47 0.99 5.46 -4.53
N SER A 48 -0.06 6.07 -3.95
CA SER A 48 -0.33 7.50 -4.15
C SER A 48 0.75 8.44 -3.62
N LYS A 49 1.52 8.02 -2.62
CA LYS A 49 2.67 8.79 -2.15
C LYS A 49 3.83 8.70 -3.15
N LEU A 50 4.15 7.47 -3.60
CA LEU A 50 5.18 7.23 -4.60
C LEU A 50 4.89 7.98 -5.90
N GLU A 51 3.64 7.95 -6.40
CA GLU A 51 3.24 8.68 -7.60
C GLU A 51 3.54 10.18 -7.50
N LYS A 52 3.25 10.80 -6.35
CA LYS A 52 3.53 12.22 -6.12
C LYS A 52 5.03 12.52 -6.02
N GLU A 53 5.79 11.64 -5.37
CA GLU A 53 7.24 11.76 -5.24
C GLU A 53 7.90 11.64 -6.63
N ILE A 54 7.50 10.65 -7.44
CA ILE A 54 7.94 10.45 -8.83
C ILE A 54 7.58 11.68 -9.67
N GLU A 55 6.32 12.13 -9.65
CA GLU A 55 5.89 13.28 -10.46
C GLU A 55 6.69 14.55 -10.13
N THR A 56 6.95 14.79 -8.84
CA THR A 56 7.74 15.96 -8.41
C THR A 56 9.17 15.87 -8.90
N LEU A 57 9.80 14.70 -8.74
CA LEU A 57 11.20 14.48 -9.11
C LEU A 57 11.38 14.47 -10.64
N ASP A 58 10.46 13.87 -11.39
CA ASP A 58 10.43 13.88 -12.86
C ASP A 58 10.30 15.32 -13.40
N LYS A 59 9.38 16.12 -12.86
CA LYS A 59 9.25 17.53 -13.25
C LYS A 59 10.53 18.32 -12.98
N PHE A 60 11.15 18.09 -11.83
CA PHE A 60 12.41 18.74 -11.47
C PHE A 60 13.56 18.35 -12.42
N GLN A 61 13.70 17.06 -12.71
CA GLN A 61 14.71 16.55 -13.65
C GLN A 61 14.49 17.10 -15.06
N LYS A 62 13.24 17.13 -15.55
CA LYS A 62 12.90 17.74 -16.85
C LYS A 62 13.24 19.21 -16.92
N GLN A 63 13.08 19.96 -15.83
CA GLN A 63 13.49 21.36 -15.78
C GLN A 63 15.01 21.50 -15.86
N ILE A 64 15.74 20.64 -15.13
CA ILE A 64 17.21 20.60 -15.23
C ILE A 64 17.64 20.25 -16.66
N ASP A 65 17.01 19.27 -17.31
CA ASP A 65 17.32 18.87 -18.68
C ASP A 65 17.08 20.02 -19.67
N ALA A 66 15.99 20.77 -19.48
CA ALA A 66 15.70 21.96 -20.28
C ALA A 66 16.75 23.06 -20.06
N ASP A 67 17.19 23.28 -18.82
CA ASP A 67 18.25 24.24 -18.50
C ASP A 67 19.61 23.79 -19.08
N LEU A 68 19.92 22.49 -19.03
CA LEU A 68 21.15 21.92 -19.59
C LEU A 68 21.18 21.98 -21.13
N ALA A 69 20.03 22.04 -21.79
CA ALA A 69 19.95 22.24 -23.24
C ALA A 69 20.31 23.67 -23.67
N ILE A 70 20.35 24.63 -22.75
CA ILE A 70 20.71 26.03 -23.01
C ILE A 70 22.21 26.23 -22.73
N PRO A 71 23.04 26.63 -23.71
CA PRO A 71 24.50 26.71 -23.54
C PRO A 71 24.99 27.58 -22.37
N GLU A 72 24.32 28.72 -22.14
CA GLU A 72 24.63 29.64 -21.05
C GLU A 72 24.35 28.99 -19.68
N LYS A 73 23.20 28.31 -19.56
CA LYS A 73 22.79 27.62 -18.34
C LYS A 73 23.60 26.35 -18.10
N PHE A 74 23.94 25.61 -19.15
CA PHE A 74 24.87 24.49 -19.05
C PHE A 74 26.20 24.94 -18.45
N THR A 75 26.77 26.04 -18.92
CA THR A 75 28.03 26.57 -18.39
C THR A 75 27.90 26.98 -16.92
N GLU A 76 26.80 27.64 -16.53
CA GLU A 76 26.50 28.02 -15.14
C GLU A 76 26.32 26.81 -14.22
N LEU A 77 25.59 25.78 -14.67
CA LEU A 77 25.27 24.59 -13.87
C LEU A 77 26.45 23.62 -13.77
N SER A 78 27.18 23.40 -14.87
CA SER A 78 28.35 22.51 -14.90
C SER A 78 29.53 23.01 -14.06
N GLN A 79 29.58 24.31 -13.77
CA GLN A 79 30.58 24.91 -12.87
C GLN A 79 30.26 24.69 -11.38
N LYS A 80 29.03 24.29 -11.04
CA LYS A 80 28.67 23.98 -9.65
C LYS A 80 29.26 22.63 -9.26
N ASP A 81 30.07 22.64 -8.21
CA ASP A 81 30.70 21.44 -7.68
C ASP A 81 29.62 20.41 -7.27
N GLY A 82 29.83 19.15 -7.68
CA GLY A 82 28.90 18.06 -7.37
C GLY A 82 27.56 18.08 -8.13
N PHE A 83 27.32 19.03 -9.04
CA PHE A 83 26.04 19.13 -9.76
C PHE A 83 25.67 17.84 -10.51
N PHE A 84 26.59 17.31 -11.32
CA PHE A 84 26.32 16.09 -12.07
C PHE A 84 26.16 14.86 -11.18
N ALA A 85 26.84 14.81 -10.03
CA ALA A 85 26.68 13.73 -9.07
C ALA A 85 25.30 13.78 -8.39
N GLU A 86 24.82 14.98 -8.03
CA GLU A 86 23.45 15.15 -7.52
C GLU A 86 22.40 14.84 -8.59
N TYR A 87 22.63 15.28 -9.83
CA TYR A 87 21.75 14.98 -10.96
C TYR A 87 21.64 13.48 -11.24
N GLU A 88 22.77 12.75 -11.31
CA GLU A 88 22.79 11.30 -11.48
C GLU A 88 22.10 10.59 -10.31
N LYS A 89 22.35 11.04 -9.08
CA LYS A 89 21.68 10.51 -7.88
C LYS A 89 20.17 10.71 -7.95
N ASN A 90 19.69 11.84 -8.46
CA ASN A 90 18.27 12.09 -8.65
C ASN A 90 17.67 11.19 -9.73
N GLN A 91 18.40 10.90 -10.81
CA GLN A 91 17.98 9.91 -11.81
C GLN A 91 17.86 8.51 -11.21
N GLN A 92 18.87 8.06 -10.45
CA GLN A 92 18.84 6.76 -9.78
C GLN A 92 17.69 6.67 -8.78
N LYS A 93 17.46 7.74 -8.01
CA LYS A 93 16.34 7.81 -7.07
C LYS A 93 14.99 7.74 -7.77
N LEU A 94 14.85 8.38 -8.94
CA LEU A 94 13.62 8.29 -9.73
C LEU A 94 13.36 6.83 -10.12
N GLN A 95 14.37 6.15 -10.67
CA GLN A 95 14.26 4.73 -11.03
C GLN A 95 13.92 3.83 -9.85
N GLU A 96 14.51 4.07 -8.68
CA GLU A 96 14.19 3.32 -7.45
C GLU A 96 12.73 3.54 -7.02
N LEU A 97 12.25 4.78 -7.07
CA LEU A 97 10.87 5.10 -6.72
C LEU A 97 9.88 4.47 -7.71
N GLU A 98 10.20 4.48 -9.01
CA GLU A 98 9.40 3.82 -10.06
C GLU A 98 9.32 2.31 -9.82
N ALA A 99 10.45 1.65 -9.58
CA ALA A 99 10.49 0.22 -9.27
C ALA A 99 9.71 -0.12 -7.99
N GLU A 100 9.80 0.72 -6.95
CA GLU A 100 9.02 0.54 -5.73
C GLU A 100 7.52 0.74 -5.97
N TRP A 101 7.16 1.72 -6.80
CA TRP A 101 5.77 1.96 -7.19
C TRP A 101 5.19 0.77 -7.96
N GLU A 102 5.93 0.23 -8.93
CA GLU A 102 5.52 -0.96 -9.69
C GLU A 102 5.27 -2.14 -8.75
N LEU A 103 6.20 -2.41 -7.84
CA LEU A 103 6.05 -3.46 -6.85
C LEU A 103 4.83 -3.23 -5.94
N ALA A 104 4.63 -2.01 -5.45
CA ALA A 104 3.50 -1.67 -4.59
C ALA A 104 2.15 -1.76 -5.32
N ALA A 105 2.12 -1.39 -6.61
CA ALA A 105 0.95 -1.48 -7.47
C ALA A 105 0.57 -2.94 -7.73
N VAL A 106 1.55 -3.78 -8.12
CA VAL A 106 1.34 -5.23 -8.31
C VAL A 106 0.83 -5.88 -7.02
N GLN A 107 1.41 -5.54 -5.87
CA GLN A 107 0.93 -6.06 -4.57
C GLN A 107 -0.50 -5.61 -4.28
N LEU A 108 -0.83 -4.35 -4.57
CA LEU A 108 -2.17 -3.81 -4.36
C LEU A 108 -3.20 -4.53 -5.24
N GLU A 109 -2.87 -4.80 -6.50
CA GLU A 109 -3.73 -5.55 -7.41
C GLU A 109 -3.91 -7.01 -6.99
N ALA A 110 -2.84 -7.65 -6.50
CA ALA A 110 -2.91 -9.04 -6.04
C ALA A 110 -3.78 -9.24 -4.78
N ILE A 111 -3.95 -8.19 -3.95
CA ILE A 111 -4.76 -8.25 -2.72
C ILE A 111 -6.12 -7.57 -2.84
N LYS A 112 -6.43 -6.94 -3.98
CA LYS A 112 -7.72 -6.28 -4.20
C LYS A 112 -8.76 -7.30 -4.64
#